data_AF-A0A931CVR0-F1
#
_entry.id   AF-A0A931CVR0-F1
#
_cell.length_a   1.000
_cell.length_b   1.000
_cell.length_c   1.000
_cell.angle_alpha   90.00
_cell.angle_beta   90.00
_cell.angle_gamma   90.00
#
_symmetry.space_group_name_H-M   'P 1'
#
loop_
_entity.id
_entity.type
_entity.pdbx_description
1 polymer ?
#
loop_
_entity_poly.entity_id
_entity_poly.type
_entity_poly.pdbx_seq_one_letter_code
_entity_poly.pdbx_strand_id
1 'polypeptide(L)'
;MTEALICCFSDHHRFMVRLFPDRIDARSADIDRLTQRIETALVPFRLVRELLISIAGFSTPAADVFIAETGADMSAFPTAARFASWARTVPGSNESADRIRSTKTRPGNAYLKGALGVAALAVSKTTNTYHSADNRRIMVHRGRSKPISRSNTPCSLPPVTCQLPANSIVTQVSTISSAALPARPKPAPSAISQQPTRSLRIPSQGHPRLRCP
;
A
#
# COMPACT_ATOMS: atom_id res chain seq x y z
N MET A 1 -17.94 42.95 16.29
CA MET A 1 -16.79 42.01 16.34
C MET A 1 -16.04 41.97 14.99
N THR A 2 -15.91 43.10 14.29
CA THR A 2 -15.34 43.19 12.93
C THR A 2 -14.15 44.16 12.85
N GLU A 3 -13.91 44.97 13.88
CA GLU A 3 -12.85 46.00 13.86
C GLU A 3 -11.45 45.48 14.19
N ALA A 4 -11.32 44.27 14.74
CA ALA A 4 -10.01 43.68 15.08
C ALA A 4 -9.21 43.16 13.86
N LEU A 5 -9.82 43.05 12.68
CA LEU A 5 -9.17 42.51 11.47
C LEU A 5 -8.70 43.57 10.46
N ILE A 6 -8.98 44.86 10.72
CA ILE A 6 -8.81 45.91 9.70
C ILE A 6 -7.40 46.52 9.69
N CYS A 7 -6.63 46.48 10.78
CA CYS A 7 -5.48 47.38 10.89
C CYS A 7 -4.12 46.86 10.36
N CYS A 8 -3.89 45.56 10.19
CA CYS A 8 -2.55 45.07 9.75
C CYS A 8 -2.55 43.94 8.71
N PHE A 9 -3.63 43.72 7.94
CA PHE A 9 -3.61 42.77 6.82
C PHE A 9 -3.00 43.44 5.57
N SER A 10 -1.68 43.66 5.61
CA SER A 10 -0.91 44.19 4.49
C SER A 10 -0.95 43.27 3.27
N ASP A 11 -0.69 43.81 2.09
CA ASP A 11 -0.53 43.03 0.85
C ASP A 11 0.51 41.90 1.00
N HIS A 12 1.54 42.08 1.83
CA HIS A 12 2.49 41.01 2.14
C HIS A 12 1.83 39.83 2.86
N HIS A 13 0.98 40.09 3.86
CA HIS A 13 0.22 39.04 4.55
C HIS A 13 -0.79 38.39 3.60
N ARG A 14 -1.45 39.17 2.75
CA ARG A 14 -2.35 38.65 1.71
C ARG A 14 -1.62 37.74 0.74
N PHE A 15 -0.43 38.12 0.30
CA PHE A 15 0.42 37.32 -0.57
C PHE A 15 0.84 36.00 0.10
N MET A 16 1.34 36.05 1.34
CA MET A 16 1.75 34.87 2.10
C MET A 16 0.58 33.91 2.36
N VAL A 17 -0.60 34.44 2.68
CA VAL A 17 -1.81 33.64 2.89
C VAL A 17 -2.32 33.02 1.59
N ARG A 18 -2.18 33.68 0.44
CA ARG A 18 -2.55 33.13 -0.88
C ARG A 18 -1.64 31.98 -1.32
N LEU A 19 -0.34 32.08 -1.02
CA LEU A 19 0.67 31.12 -1.45
C LEU A 19 0.38 29.67 -1.00
N PHE A 20 -0.16 29.45 0.21
CA PHE A 20 -0.39 28.10 0.73
C PHE A 20 -1.61 27.40 0.11
N PRO A 21 -2.82 28.03 0.05
CA PRO A 21 -3.95 27.53 -0.72
C PRO A 21 -3.60 27.25 -2.18
N ASP A 22 -2.93 28.18 -2.87
CA ASP A 22 -2.53 27.99 -4.27
C ASP A 22 -1.68 26.71 -4.44
N ARG A 23 -0.80 26.42 -3.46
CA ARG A 23 0.01 25.20 -3.46
C ARG A 23 -0.77 23.94 -3.07
N ILE A 24 -1.79 24.05 -2.24
CA ILE A 24 -2.71 22.95 -1.91
C ILE A 24 -3.54 22.60 -3.14
N ASP A 25 -4.06 23.60 -3.85
CA ASP A 25 -4.85 23.44 -5.05
C ASP A 25 -4.03 22.79 -6.16
N ALA A 26 -2.78 23.25 -6.37
CA ALA A 26 -1.86 22.63 -7.32
C ALA A 26 -1.60 21.15 -7.00
N ARG A 27 -1.37 20.81 -5.71
CA ARG A 27 -1.15 19.41 -5.32
C ARG A 27 -2.41 18.57 -5.42
N SER A 28 -3.58 19.15 -5.18
CA SER A 28 -4.85 18.47 -5.35
C SER A 28 -5.09 18.13 -6.82
N ALA A 29 -4.79 19.06 -7.73
CA ALA A 29 -4.85 18.81 -9.17
C ALA A 29 -3.87 17.70 -9.61
N ASP A 30 -2.66 17.65 -9.04
CA ASP A 30 -1.71 16.56 -9.30
C ASP A 30 -2.24 15.20 -8.80
N ILE A 31 -2.85 15.16 -7.61
CA ILE A 31 -3.49 13.94 -7.07
C ILE A 31 -4.62 13.47 -7.99
N ASP A 32 -5.47 14.37 -8.47
CA ASP A 32 -6.59 14.02 -9.36
C ASP A 32 -6.07 13.46 -10.69
N ARG A 33 -5.03 14.08 -11.25
CA ARG A 33 -4.37 13.60 -12.47
C ARG A 33 -3.79 12.19 -12.29
N LEU A 34 -3.15 11.94 -11.16
CA LEU A 34 -2.62 10.61 -10.83
C LEU A 34 -3.74 9.59 -10.62
N THR A 35 -4.82 9.99 -9.94
CA THR A 35 -6.00 9.16 -9.69
C THR A 35 -6.64 8.71 -11.00
N GLN A 36 -6.83 9.62 -11.95
CA GLN A 36 -7.35 9.27 -13.29
C GLN A 36 -6.44 8.27 -14.04
N ARG A 37 -5.12 8.45 -13.92
CA ARG A 37 -4.15 7.54 -14.53
C ARG A 37 -4.18 6.15 -13.89
N ILE A 38 -4.35 6.07 -12.57
CA ILE A 38 -4.50 4.82 -11.83
C ILE A 38 -5.78 4.11 -12.26
N GLU A 39 -6.92 4.80 -12.33
CA GLU A 39 -8.19 4.23 -12.78
C GLU A 39 -8.09 3.66 -14.20
N THR A 40 -7.38 4.36 -15.10
CA THR A 40 -7.11 3.85 -16.46
C THR A 40 -6.26 2.57 -16.44
N ALA A 41 -5.23 2.52 -15.58
CA ALA A 41 -4.37 1.34 -15.44
C ALA A 41 -5.06 0.14 -14.78
N LEU A 42 -6.11 0.38 -13.98
CA LEU A 42 -6.89 -0.64 -13.29
C LEU A 42 -8.05 -1.21 -14.12
N VAL A 43 -8.39 -0.63 -15.27
CA VAL A 43 -9.39 -1.16 -16.22
C VAL A 43 -9.27 -2.67 -16.47
N PRO A 44 -8.09 -3.25 -16.79
CA PRO A 44 -7.96 -4.69 -17.00
C PRO A 44 -8.23 -5.55 -15.75
N PHE A 45 -8.19 -4.97 -14.55
CA PHE A 45 -8.34 -5.67 -13.27
C PHE A 45 -9.67 -5.39 -12.58
N ARG A 46 -10.66 -4.80 -13.28
CA ARG A 46 -11.97 -4.42 -12.70
C ARG A 46 -12.68 -5.58 -12.00
N LEU A 47 -12.73 -6.75 -12.64
CA LEU A 47 -13.38 -7.93 -12.07
C LEU A 47 -12.74 -8.33 -10.73
N VAL A 48 -11.40 -8.32 -10.67
CA VAL A 48 -10.64 -8.64 -9.46
C VAL A 48 -10.90 -7.62 -8.37
N ARG A 49 -10.93 -6.33 -8.74
CA ARG A 49 -11.23 -5.24 -7.82
C ARG A 49 -12.63 -5.39 -7.21
N GLU A 50 -13.64 -5.67 -8.02
CA GLU A 50 -15.03 -5.90 -7.56
C GLU A 50 -15.11 -7.10 -6.62
N LEU A 51 -14.43 -8.19 -6.97
CA LEU A 51 -14.35 -9.37 -6.12
C LEU A 51 -13.63 -9.09 -4.78
N LEU A 52 -12.56 -8.29 -4.79
CA LEU A 52 -11.89 -7.88 -3.55
C LEU A 52 -12.79 -7.00 -2.68
N ILE A 53 -13.51 -6.05 -3.28
CA ILE A 53 -14.45 -5.16 -2.56
C ILE A 53 -15.62 -5.95 -1.96
N SER A 54 -16.00 -7.09 -2.56
CA SER A 54 -17.03 -7.97 -1.99
C SER A 54 -16.64 -8.56 -0.62
N ILE A 55 -15.34 -8.65 -0.33
CA ILE A 55 -14.84 -9.13 0.96
C ILE A 55 -15.04 -8.03 2.00
N ALA A 56 -15.72 -8.36 3.10
CA ALA A 56 -15.90 -7.43 4.20
C ALA A 56 -14.56 -6.80 4.63
N GLY A 57 -14.55 -5.46 4.70
CA GLY A 57 -13.40 -4.67 5.13
C GLY A 57 -12.44 -4.20 4.04
N PHE A 58 -12.53 -4.71 2.81
CA PHE A 58 -11.83 -4.10 1.68
C PHE A 58 -12.56 -2.85 1.21
N SER A 59 -11.83 -1.73 1.14
CA SER A 59 -12.29 -0.51 0.47
C SER A 59 -11.67 -0.43 -0.91
N THR A 60 -12.25 0.41 -1.78
CA THR A 60 -11.73 0.73 -3.10
C THR A 60 -10.22 1.02 -3.11
N PRO A 61 -9.69 1.98 -2.33
CA PRO A 61 -8.25 2.25 -2.32
C PRO A 61 -7.42 1.10 -1.76
N ALA A 62 -7.96 0.29 -0.84
CA ALA A 62 -7.25 -0.88 -0.31
C ALA A 62 -7.13 -1.99 -1.36
N ALA A 63 -8.17 -2.20 -2.18
CA ALA A 63 -8.14 -3.12 -3.31
C ALA A 63 -7.18 -2.65 -4.41
N ASP A 64 -7.14 -1.34 -4.69
CA ASP A 64 -6.25 -0.75 -5.69
C ASP A 64 -4.77 -0.92 -5.31
N VAL A 65 -4.42 -0.64 -4.04
CA VAL A 65 -3.07 -0.91 -3.51
C VAL A 65 -2.75 -2.40 -3.57
N PHE A 66 -3.70 -3.27 -3.21
CA PHE A 66 -3.49 -4.70 -3.25
C PHE A 66 -3.16 -5.22 -4.66
N ILE A 67 -3.90 -4.74 -5.67
CA ILE A 67 -3.68 -5.06 -7.08
C ILE A 67 -2.35 -4.49 -7.56
N ALA A 68 -2.01 -3.25 -7.20
CA ALA A 68 -0.75 -2.62 -7.59
C ALA A 68 0.47 -3.38 -7.07
N GLU A 69 0.40 -3.88 -5.83
CA GLU A 69 1.53 -4.56 -5.18
C GLU A 69 1.65 -6.04 -5.59
N THR A 70 0.53 -6.70 -5.87
CA THR A 70 0.54 -8.14 -6.22
C THR A 70 0.50 -8.38 -7.73
N GLY A 71 0.10 -7.38 -8.53
CA GLY A 71 -0.12 -7.52 -9.98
C GLY A 71 -1.35 -8.35 -10.35
N ALA A 72 -2.28 -8.57 -9.40
CA ALA A 72 -3.49 -9.39 -9.48
C ALA A 72 -3.29 -10.90 -9.78
N ASP A 73 -2.05 -11.35 -10.01
CA ASP A 73 -1.73 -12.75 -10.28
C ASP A 73 -1.38 -13.51 -8.99
N MET A 74 -2.29 -14.35 -8.51
CA MET A 74 -2.05 -15.20 -7.34
C MET A 74 -1.41 -16.54 -7.67
N SER A 75 -1.23 -16.90 -8.94
CA SER A 75 -0.58 -18.16 -9.33
C SER A 75 0.89 -18.22 -8.88
N ALA A 76 1.52 -17.06 -8.70
CA ALA A 76 2.85 -16.93 -8.10
C ALA A 76 2.93 -17.48 -6.66
N PHE A 77 1.78 -17.59 -5.96
CA PHE A 77 1.67 -18.06 -4.58
C PHE A 77 0.81 -19.34 -4.50
N PRO A 78 1.43 -20.53 -4.45
CA PRO A 78 0.77 -21.82 -4.27
C PRO A 78 -0.12 -21.94 -3.03
N THR A 79 0.14 -21.16 -1.98
CA THR A 79 -0.69 -21.15 -0.78
C THR A 79 -0.85 -19.74 -0.22
N ALA A 80 -2.00 -19.49 0.42
CA ALA A 80 -2.27 -18.27 1.15
C ALA A 80 -1.21 -17.98 2.22
N ALA A 81 -0.69 -19.02 2.89
CA ALA A 81 0.36 -18.89 3.89
C ALA A 81 1.66 -18.35 3.28
N ARG A 82 1.98 -18.76 2.05
CA ARG A 82 3.16 -18.26 1.33
C ARG A 82 3.00 -16.80 0.91
N PHE A 83 1.80 -16.42 0.49
CA PHE A 83 1.47 -15.01 0.25
C PHE A 83 1.60 -14.16 1.53
N ALA A 84 1.04 -14.62 2.65
CA ALA A 84 1.11 -13.90 3.93
C ALA A 84 2.56 -13.76 4.45
N SER A 85 3.39 -14.79 4.26
CA SER A 85 4.82 -14.75 4.55
C SER A 85 5.56 -13.74 3.67
N TRP A 86 5.26 -13.72 2.35
CA TRP A 86 5.81 -12.74 1.41
C TRP A 86 5.40 -11.30 1.76
N ALA A 87 4.13 -11.08 2.08
CA ALA A 87 3.59 -9.80 2.53
C ALA A 87 4.14 -9.36 3.91
N ARG A 88 4.85 -10.26 4.62
CA ARG A 88 5.37 -10.07 5.98
C ARG A 88 4.29 -9.59 6.96
N THR A 89 3.11 -10.20 6.85
CA THR A 89 2.00 -10.03 7.81
C THR A 89 2.05 -11.07 8.93
N VAL A 90 2.81 -12.15 8.74
CA VAL A 90 3.03 -13.21 9.72
C VAL A 90 4.28 -12.92 10.55
N PRO A 91 4.27 -13.17 11.88
CA PRO A 91 5.48 -13.09 12.69
C PRO A 91 6.55 -14.09 12.22
N GLY A 92 7.82 -13.78 12.46
CA GLY A 92 8.92 -14.68 12.09
C GLY A 92 8.92 -15.96 12.94
N SER A 93 9.07 -17.11 12.29
CA SER A 93 9.43 -18.37 12.96
C SER A 93 10.95 -18.39 13.17
N ASN A 94 11.39 -18.09 14.39
CA ASN A 94 12.79 -18.14 14.79
C ASN A 94 12.92 -19.04 16.01
N GLU A 95 13.00 -20.34 15.74
CA GLU A 95 13.15 -21.38 16.74
C GLU A 95 14.49 -22.07 16.52
N SER A 96 15.19 -22.35 17.60
CA SER A 96 16.42 -23.13 17.58
C SER A 96 16.51 -23.93 18.87
N ALA A 97 16.83 -25.22 18.77
CA ALA A 97 16.94 -26.09 19.94
C ALA A 97 15.75 -25.94 20.91
N ASP A 98 14.51 -26.02 20.37
CA ASP A 98 13.25 -25.92 21.13
C ASP A 98 13.06 -24.60 21.90
N ARG A 99 13.86 -23.57 21.58
CA ARG A 99 13.70 -22.23 22.13
C ARG A 99 13.20 -21.26 21.08
N ILE A 100 12.04 -20.69 21.35
CA ILE A 100 11.45 -19.60 20.57
C ILE A 100 12.21 -18.32 20.88
N ARG A 101 12.86 -17.76 19.87
CA ARG A 101 13.51 -16.44 19.93
C ARG A 101 12.50 -15.35 19.51
N SER A 102 13.01 -14.23 19.00
CA SER A 102 12.19 -13.10 18.58
C SER A 102 11.10 -13.50 17.57
N THR A 103 9.84 -13.29 17.95
CA THR A 103 8.65 -13.48 17.12
C THR A 103 8.20 -12.17 16.44
N LYS A 104 9.08 -11.14 16.41
CA LYS A 104 8.72 -9.84 15.85
C LYS A 104 8.42 -9.96 14.35
N THR A 105 7.35 -9.31 13.91
CA THR A 105 7.06 -9.22 12.48
C THR A 105 8.12 -8.36 11.80
N ARG A 106 8.76 -8.88 10.75
CA ARG A 106 9.80 -8.16 10.01
C ARG A 106 9.19 -6.97 9.25
N PRO A 107 9.96 -5.90 8.98
CA PRO A 107 9.51 -4.85 8.06
C PRO A 107 9.29 -5.48 6.69
N GLY A 108 8.17 -5.19 6.05
CA GLY A 108 7.83 -5.63 4.70
C GLY A 108 7.29 -4.50 3.87
N ASN A 109 6.58 -4.85 2.79
CA ASN A 109 5.94 -3.86 1.96
C ASN A 109 4.96 -3.02 2.80
N ALA A 110 5.30 -1.74 3.02
CA ALA A 110 4.56 -0.86 3.90
C ALA A 110 3.16 -0.56 3.36
N TYR A 111 3.01 -0.44 2.03
CA TYR A 111 1.74 -0.14 1.38
C TYR A 111 0.78 -1.32 1.48
N LEU A 112 1.23 -2.52 1.08
CA LEU A 112 0.42 -3.73 1.19
C LEU A 112 0.03 -4.05 2.63
N LYS A 113 1.00 -3.98 3.56
CA LYS A 113 0.77 -4.24 4.98
C LYS A 113 -0.16 -3.19 5.61
N GLY A 114 -0.05 -1.93 5.18
CA GLY A 114 -0.95 -0.85 5.56
C GLY A 114 -2.38 -1.10 5.09
N ALA A 115 -2.57 -1.42 3.80
CA ALA A 115 -3.87 -1.72 3.22
C ALA A 115 -4.56 -2.91 3.90
N LEU A 116 -3.83 -4.01 4.11
CA LEU A 116 -4.34 -5.19 4.84
C LEU A 116 -4.65 -4.87 6.32
N GLY A 117 -3.85 -4.01 6.94
CA GLY A 117 -4.09 -3.54 8.31
C GLY A 117 -5.36 -2.69 8.44
N VAL A 118 -5.61 -1.79 7.49
CA VAL A 118 -6.86 -0.99 7.41
C VAL A 118 -8.05 -1.92 7.18
N ALA A 119 -7.93 -2.89 6.27
CA ALA A 119 -9.00 -3.83 6.00
C ALA A 119 -9.34 -4.69 7.23
N ALA A 120 -8.33 -5.24 7.90
CA ALA A 120 -8.53 -6.00 9.14
C ALA A 120 -9.16 -5.15 10.26
N LEU A 121 -8.77 -3.88 10.39
CA LEU A 121 -9.37 -2.97 11.36
C LEU A 121 -10.83 -2.65 11.00
N ALA A 122 -11.14 -2.45 9.72
CA ALA A 122 -12.51 -2.23 9.26
C ALA A 122 -13.39 -3.45 9.59
N VAL A 123 -12.92 -4.66 9.29
CA VAL A 123 -13.60 -5.91 9.67
C VAL A 123 -13.86 -6.01 11.16
N SER A 124 -12.88 -5.66 12.00
CA SER A 124 -13.03 -5.75 13.46
C SER A 124 -14.16 -4.87 14.03
N LYS A 125 -14.58 -3.84 13.28
CA LYS A 125 -15.68 -2.94 13.64
C LYS A 125 -17.03 -3.39 13.09
N THR A 126 -17.05 -4.28 12.09
CA THR A 126 -18.31 -4.81 11.55
C THR A 126 -18.96 -5.78 12.55
N THR A 127 -20.29 -5.79 12.58
CA THR A 127 -21.09 -6.72 13.41
C THR A 127 -21.64 -7.83 12.52
N ASN A 128 -21.79 -9.05 13.06
CA ASN A 128 -22.40 -10.20 12.37
C ASN A 128 -21.61 -10.78 11.18
N THR A 129 -20.30 -10.54 11.07
CA THR A 129 -19.44 -11.22 10.09
C THR A 129 -18.60 -12.32 10.75
N TYR A 130 -18.32 -13.41 10.03
CA TYR A 130 -17.45 -14.48 10.51
C TYR A 130 -16.10 -13.93 11.00
N HIS A 131 -15.49 -13.03 10.21
CA HIS A 131 -14.20 -12.44 10.53
C HIS A 131 -14.23 -11.56 11.80
N SER A 132 -15.35 -10.87 12.07
CA SER A 132 -15.52 -10.12 13.33
C SER A 132 -15.64 -11.03 14.56
N ALA A 133 -16.30 -12.18 14.41
CA ALA A 133 -16.42 -13.19 15.46
C ALA A 133 -15.07 -13.87 15.75
N ASP A 134 -14.31 -14.20 14.71
CA ASP A 134 -12.97 -14.77 14.83
C ASP A 134 -11.99 -13.80 15.50
N ASN A 135 -11.94 -12.54 15.04
CA ASN A 135 -11.11 -11.52 15.68
C ASN A 135 -11.49 -11.31 17.16
N ARG A 136 -12.78 -11.39 17.51
CA ARG A 136 -13.22 -11.30 18.92
C ARG A 136 -12.71 -12.47 19.76
N ARG A 137 -12.73 -13.70 19.23
CA ARG A 137 -12.15 -14.88 19.89
C ARG A 137 -10.65 -14.69 20.13
N ILE A 138 -9.94 -14.19 19.13
CA ILE A 138 -8.49 -13.91 19.22
C ILE A 138 -8.20 -12.79 20.24
N MET A 139 -9.03 -11.75 20.29
CA MET A 139 -8.88 -10.62 21.20
C MET A 139 -8.99 -11.01 22.68
N VAL A 140 -9.74 -12.06 23.02
CA VAL A 140 -9.85 -12.56 24.42
C VAL A 140 -8.46 -12.92 24.97
N HIS A 141 -7.58 -13.48 24.14
CA HIS A 141 -6.25 -13.91 24.56
C HIS A 141 -5.15 -12.87 24.29
N ARG A 142 -5.29 -12.04 23.26
CA ARG A 142 -4.25 -11.09 22.82
C ARG A 142 -4.49 -9.64 23.28
N GLY A 143 -5.65 -9.35 23.87
CA GLY A 143 -6.11 -8.00 24.13
C GLY A 143 -6.56 -7.29 22.84
N ARG A 144 -6.87 -5.99 22.95
CA ARG A 144 -7.39 -5.20 21.83
C ARG A 144 -6.41 -5.21 20.65
N SER A 145 -6.88 -5.60 19.45
CA SER A 145 -6.08 -5.67 18.23
C SER A 145 -5.37 -4.34 17.95
N LYS A 146 -4.03 -4.33 18.09
CA LYS A 146 -3.19 -3.23 17.62
C LYS A 146 -3.02 -3.39 16.10
N PRO A 147 -3.00 -2.29 15.33
CA PRO A 147 -2.72 -2.38 13.90
C PRO A 147 -1.38 -3.10 13.68
N ILE A 148 -1.33 -3.92 12.63
CA ILE A 148 -0.21 -4.79 12.24
C ILE A 148 1.15 -4.04 12.13
N SER A 149 1.14 -2.71 12.08
CA SER A 149 2.34 -1.86 12.14
C SER A 149 3.03 -1.82 13.52
N ARG A 150 2.41 -2.32 14.59
CA ARG A 150 2.94 -2.25 15.98
C ARG A 150 2.93 -3.56 16.78
N SER A 151 2.57 -4.68 16.19
CA SER A 151 2.50 -5.96 16.91
C SER A 151 3.88 -6.62 17.09
N ASN A 152 4.54 -6.33 18.22
CA ASN A 152 5.46 -7.26 18.86
C ASN A 152 4.60 -8.28 19.63
N THR A 153 3.91 -9.19 18.95
CA THR A 153 3.12 -10.22 19.63
C THR A 153 3.90 -11.53 19.60
N PRO A 154 4.26 -12.13 20.75
CA PRO A 154 4.77 -13.49 20.79
C PRO A 154 3.70 -14.44 20.27
N CYS A 155 4.09 -15.38 19.41
CA CYS A 155 3.22 -16.51 19.08
C CYS A 155 3.16 -17.43 20.31
N SER A 156 2.06 -17.37 21.06
CA SER A 156 1.60 -18.51 21.87
C SER A 156 0.44 -19.18 21.13
N LEU A 157 0.73 -19.79 19.98
CA LEU A 157 -0.11 -20.85 19.43
C LEU A 157 0.66 -22.15 19.65
N PRO A 158 -0.01 -23.26 20.04
CA PRO A 158 0.64 -24.57 20.08
C PRO A 158 1.25 -24.90 18.70
N PRO A 159 2.29 -25.76 18.64
CA PRO A 159 3.16 -25.96 17.46
C PRO A 159 2.48 -26.54 16.22
N VAL A 160 1.15 -26.63 16.20
CA VAL A 160 0.39 -27.19 15.08
C VAL A 160 -0.12 -26.06 14.20
N THR A 161 0.65 -25.85 13.13
CA THR A 161 0.29 -25.27 11.84
C THR A 161 0.18 -23.76 11.72
N CYS A 162 1.06 -23.21 10.88
CA CYS A 162 0.83 -22.02 10.07
C CYS A 162 -0.33 -22.22 9.05
N GLN A 163 -1.35 -23.02 9.37
CA GLN A 163 -2.58 -23.08 8.59
C GLN A 163 -3.33 -21.79 8.91
N LEU A 164 -3.33 -20.85 7.97
CA LEU A 164 -4.39 -19.86 7.97
C LEU A 164 -5.72 -20.63 7.92
N PRO A 165 -6.70 -20.33 8.78
CA PRO A 165 -8.01 -20.96 8.64
C PRO A 165 -8.53 -20.71 7.22
N ALA A 166 -9.27 -21.67 6.67
CA ALA A 166 -9.79 -21.60 5.29
C ALA A 166 -10.54 -20.28 5.01
N ASN A 167 -11.06 -19.65 6.06
CA ASN A 167 -11.81 -18.40 6.02
C ASN A 167 -11.01 -17.17 6.48
N SER A 168 -9.67 -17.20 6.52
CA SER A 168 -8.90 -15.96 6.77
C SER A 168 -9.04 -15.00 5.58
N ILE A 169 -9.01 -13.69 5.82
CA ILE A 169 -9.00 -12.65 4.77
C ILE A 169 -7.93 -12.97 3.71
N VAL A 170 -6.75 -13.40 4.13
CA VAL A 170 -5.65 -13.76 3.22
C VAL A 170 -6.01 -14.99 2.36
N THR A 171 -6.67 -15.98 2.93
CA THR A 171 -7.11 -17.19 2.22
C THR A 171 -8.24 -16.87 1.23
N GLN A 172 -9.22 -16.06 1.63
CA GLN A 172 -10.30 -15.61 0.75
C GLN A 172 -9.77 -14.80 -0.43
N VAL A 173 -8.88 -13.85 -0.16
CA VAL A 173 -8.22 -13.04 -1.20
C VAL A 173 -7.43 -13.93 -2.18
N SER A 174 -6.65 -14.90 -1.68
CA SER A 174 -5.88 -15.81 -2.55
C SER A 174 -6.76 -16.74 -3.39
N THR A 175 -7.90 -17.19 -2.84
CA THR A 175 -8.84 -18.10 -3.53
C THR A 175 -9.61 -17.36 -4.62
N ILE A 176 -10.07 -16.15 -4.30
CA ILE A 176 -10.86 -15.30 -5.21
C ILE A 176 -10.04 -14.87 -6.42
N SER A 177 -8.79 -14.41 -6.22
CA SER A 177 -7.93 -14.01 -7.34
C SER A 177 -7.48 -15.20 -8.20
N SER A 178 -7.41 -16.43 -7.67
CA SER A 178 -7.05 -17.62 -8.45
C SER A 178 -8.18 -18.11 -9.36
N ALA A 179 -9.44 -17.83 -8.99
CA ALA A 179 -10.62 -18.21 -9.77
C ALA A 179 -10.97 -17.21 -10.88
N ALA A 180 -10.43 -15.99 -10.82
CA ALA A 180 -10.85 -14.88 -11.66
C ALA A 180 -9.64 -14.15 -12.27
N LEU A 181 -8.95 -14.74 -13.25
CA LEU A 181 -8.22 -13.92 -14.23
C LEU A 181 -7.80 -14.66 -15.50
N PRO A 182 -8.02 -14.04 -16.69
CA PRO A 182 -7.29 -14.35 -17.91
C PRO A 182 -5.82 -13.92 -17.80
N ALA A 183 -4.95 -14.60 -18.54
CA ALA A 183 -3.52 -14.33 -18.59
C ALA A 183 -3.21 -12.84 -18.79
N ARG A 184 -2.21 -12.35 -18.07
CA ARG A 184 -1.63 -11.01 -18.23
C ARG A 184 -1.50 -10.69 -19.73
N PRO A 185 -2.02 -9.57 -20.25
CA PRO A 185 -1.64 -9.14 -21.59
C PRO A 185 -0.13 -8.95 -21.56
N LYS A 186 0.58 -9.81 -22.30
CA LYS A 186 2.02 -9.73 -22.49
C LYS A 186 2.31 -8.29 -22.92
N PRO A 187 3.24 -7.57 -22.29
CA PRO A 187 3.57 -6.23 -22.76
C PRO A 187 3.88 -6.36 -24.25
N ALA A 188 3.10 -5.68 -25.10
CA ALA A 188 3.46 -5.53 -26.50
C ALA A 188 4.91 -5.02 -26.50
N PRO A 189 5.78 -5.50 -27.40
CA PRO A 189 7.11 -4.94 -27.54
C PRO A 189 6.90 -3.46 -27.84
N SER A 190 7.09 -2.61 -26.82
CA SER A 190 7.12 -1.18 -26.98
C SER A 190 8.23 -0.95 -27.98
N ALA A 191 7.84 -0.56 -29.19
CA ALA A 191 8.76 0.00 -30.17
C ALA A 191 9.54 1.06 -29.41
N ILE A 192 10.78 0.72 -29.10
CA ILE A 192 11.78 1.68 -28.66
C ILE A 192 11.81 2.67 -29.81
N SER A 193 11.11 3.78 -29.62
CA SER A 193 11.31 4.98 -30.40
C SER A 193 12.80 5.25 -30.32
N GLN A 194 13.51 4.90 -31.39
CA GLN A 194 14.89 5.28 -31.58
C GLN A 194 14.88 6.79 -31.65
N GLN A 195 14.97 7.45 -30.50
CA GLN A 195 15.43 8.82 -30.49
C GLN A 195 16.89 8.76 -30.94
N PRO A 196 17.26 9.42 -32.05
CA PRO A 196 18.66 9.55 -32.40
C PRO A 196 19.37 10.25 -31.24
N THR A 197 20.40 9.61 -30.70
CA THR A 197 21.30 10.17 -29.70
C THR A 197 22.05 11.36 -30.31
N ARG A 198 21.39 12.52 -30.36
CA ARG A 198 22.05 13.80 -30.63
C ARG A 198 22.85 14.14 -29.37
N SER A 199 24.14 13.78 -29.38
CA SER A 199 25.10 14.19 -28.36
C SER A 199 25.02 15.71 -28.14
N LEU A 200 24.45 16.13 -27.01
CA LEU A 200 24.59 17.48 -26.51
C LEU A 200 26.05 17.67 -26.09
N ARG A 201 26.86 18.12 -27.05
CA ARG A 201 28.22 18.60 -26.83
C ARG A 201 28.10 19.93 -26.09
N ILE A 202 28.29 19.90 -24.77
CA ILE A 202 28.39 21.12 -23.94
C ILE A 202 29.66 21.86 -24.42
N PRO A 203 29.56 23.11 -24.90
CA PRO A 203 30.75 23.87 -25.25
C PRO A 203 31.51 24.25 -23.97
N SER A 204 32.77 23.84 -23.89
CA SER A 204 33.69 24.23 -22.82
C SER A 204 33.95 25.73 -22.93
N GLN A 205 33.43 26.51 -21.99
CA GLN A 205 33.78 27.91 -21.83
C GLN A 205 35.24 28.00 -21.37
N GLY A 206 36.11 28.54 -22.24
CA GLY A 206 37.51 28.81 -21.90
C GLY A 206 37.59 29.98 -20.92
N HIS A 207 38.27 29.79 -19.79
CA HIS A 207 38.64 30.88 -18.89
C HIS A 207 39.75 31.74 -19.52
N PRO A 208 39.61 33.08 -19.55
CA PRO A 208 40.69 33.96 -19.96
C PRO A 208 41.77 34.00 -18.87
N ARG A 209 43.02 33.70 -19.24
CA ARG A 209 44.18 33.91 -18.37
C ARG A 209 44.42 35.41 -18.22
N LEU A 210 44.23 35.93 -17.01
CA LEU A 210 44.69 37.26 -16.64
C LEU A 210 46.23 37.27 -16.70
N ARG A 211 46.77 38.17 -17.51
CA ARG A 211 48.20 38.47 -17.62
C ARG A 211 48.42 39.75 -16.81
N CYS A 212 49.18 39.68 -15.72
CA CYS A 212 49.59 40.86 -14.96
C CYS A 212 50.65 41.66 -15.74
N PRO A 213 50.64 43.01 -15.66
CA PRO A 213 51.81 43.84 -15.92
C PRO A 213 52.82 43.77 -14.77
#